data_AF-A0AAD5VIH6-F1
#
_entry.id   AF-A0AAD5VIH6-F1
#
_cell.length_a   1.000
_cell.length_b   1.000
_cell.length_c   1.000
_cell.angle_alpha   90.00
_cell.angle_beta   90.00
_cell.angle_gamma   90.00
#
_symmetry.space_group_name_H-M   'P 1'
#
loop_
_entity.id
_entity.type
_entity.pdbx_description
1 polymer ?
#
loop_
_entity_poly.entity_id
_entity_poly.type
_entity_poly.pdbx_seq_one_letter_code
_entity_poly.pdbx_strand_id
1 'polypeptide(L)'
;MTTVHGPGESTPEPWWWMVGKPPSLSEEAWHIELDRVRWFRMRASLHRMHEELEILNEEFKRTLRSFSKYQEIWRKMGNSTSQGPGSSPYAYRQAAMYGRFSAMASSAYAKALKCTPSQVELA
;
A
#
# COMPACT_ATOMS: atom_id res chain seq x y z
N MET A 1 13.92 -4.51 -43.44
CA MET A 1 13.19 -4.02 -44.62
C MET A 1 12.24 -2.94 -44.16
N THR A 2 12.64 -1.67 -44.29
CA THR A 2 11.80 -0.51 -43.93
C THR A 2 10.89 -0.24 -45.11
N THR A 3 9.59 -0.45 -44.93
CA THR A 3 8.57 -0.02 -45.89
C THR A 3 8.61 1.50 -45.99
N VAL A 4 8.99 2.00 -47.17
CA VAL A 4 8.94 3.43 -47.50
C VAL A 4 7.48 3.77 -47.79
N HIS A 5 6.85 4.53 -46.90
CA HIS A 5 5.46 4.99 -47.07
C HIS A 5 5.42 6.26 -47.93
N GLY A 6 4.45 6.33 -48.85
CA GLY A 6 4.21 7.51 -49.69
C GLY A 6 3.62 8.67 -48.90
N PRO A 7 3.72 9.93 -49.39
CA PRO A 7 3.12 11.08 -48.73
C PRO A 7 1.58 10.91 -48.68
N GLY A 8 1.05 10.66 -47.48
CA GLY A 8 -0.38 10.42 -47.23
C GLY A 8 -0.72 9.03 -46.67
N GLU A 9 0.22 8.10 -46.66
CA GLU A 9 0.03 6.79 -46.02
C GLU A 9 0.39 6.86 -44.53
N SER A 10 -0.61 6.76 -43.65
CA SER A 10 -0.35 6.53 -42.23
C SER A 10 0.12 5.08 -42.04
N THR A 11 1.18 4.89 -41.26
CA THR A 11 1.52 3.55 -40.76
C THR A 11 0.29 2.99 -40.03
N PRO A 12 -0.14 1.74 -40.30
CA PRO A 12 -1.23 1.14 -39.54
C PRO A 12 -0.88 1.24 -38.06
N GLU A 13 -1.80 1.80 -37.25
CA GLU A 13 -1.56 1.94 -35.83
C GLU A 13 -1.25 0.56 -35.24
N PRO A 14 -0.22 0.44 -34.40
CA PRO A 14 0.04 -0.81 -33.71
C PRO A 14 -1.19 -1.27 -32.93
N TRP A 15 -1.37 -2.58 -32.82
CA TRP A 15 -2.57 -3.17 -32.24
C TRP A 15 -2.86 -2.76 -30.80
N TRP A 16 -1.86 -2.33 -30.04
CA TRP A 16 -2.05 -1.81 -28.67
C TRP A 16 -2.74 -0.44 -28.61
N TRP A 17 -2.85 0.28 -29.72
CA TRP A 17 -3.65 1.52 -29.84
C TRP A 17 -5.04 1.29 -30.44
N MET A 18 -5.30 0.10 -30.99
CA MET A 18 -6.60 -0.25 -31.54
C MET A 18 -7.59 -0.68 -30.45
N VAL A 19 -8.85 -0.26 -30.57
CA VAL A 19 -9.94 -0.74 -29.72
C VAL A 19 -10.54 -1.99 -30.34
N GLY A 20 -10.32 -3.14 -29.70
CA GLY A 20 -10.85 -4.43 -30.15
C GLY A 20 -9.85 -5.24 -30.99
N LYS A 21 -10.36 -6.29 -31.65
CA LYS A 21 -9.52 -7.20 -32.44
C LYS A 21 -9.00 -6.51 -33.70
N PRO A 22 -7.68 -6.52 -33.96
CA PRO A 22 -7.16 -6.08 -35.24
C PRO A 22 -7.63 -6.99 -36.38
N PRO A 23 -7.95 -6.45 -37.57
CA PRO A 23 -8.43 -7.25 -38.70
C PRO A 23 -7.38 -8.26 -39.21
N SER A 24 -6.11 -8.07 -38.85
CA SER A 24 -4.98 -8.94 -39.22
C SER A 24 -4.81 -10.18 -38.33
N LEU A 25 -5.49 -10.28 -37.19
CA LEU A 25 -5.39 -11.42 -36.28
C LEU A 25 -6.61 -12.34 -36.35
N SER A 26 -6.37 -13.65 -36.22
CA SER A 26 -7.43 -14.63 -35.98
C SER A 26 -8.06 -14.42 -34.60
N GLU A 27 -9.26 -14.95 -34.37
CA GLU A 27 -9.89 -14.90 -33.05
C GLU A 27 -9.03 -15.57 -31.98
N GLU A 28 -8.43 -16.72 -32.31
CA GLU A 28 -7.59 -17.48 -31.37
C GLU A 28 -6.33 -16.70 -30.99
N ALA A 29 -5.64 -16.11 -31.97
CA ALA A 29 -4.46 -15.28 -31.72
C ALA A 29 -4.82 -14.04 -30.89
N TRP A 30 -6.01 -13.47 -31.11
CA TRP A 30 -6.51 -12.34 -30.34
C TRP A 30 -6.84 -12.72 -28.89
N HIS A 31 -7.49 -13.87 -28.66
CA HIS A 31 -7.77 -14.37 -27.32
C HIS A 31 -6.50 -14.65 -26.52
N ILE A 32 -5.48 -15.26 -27.15
CA ILE A 32 -4.16 -15.48 -26.51
C ILE A 32 -3.53 -14.16 -26.09
N GLU A 33 -3.59 -13.14 -26.95
CA GLU A 33 -3.04 -11.83 -26.64
C GLU A 33 -3.82 -11.13 -25.50
N LEU A 34 -5.15 -11.23 -25.50
CA LEU A 34 -5.99 -10.74 -24.41
C LEU A 34 -5.65 -11.41 -23.07
N ASP A 35 -5.49 -12.73 -23.06
CA ASP A 35 -5.12 -13.49 -21.86
C ASP A 35 -3.72 -13.11 -21.38
N ARG A 36 -2.78 -12.92 -22.30
CA ARG A 36 -1.43 -12.44 -21.98
C ARG A 36 -1.47 -11.07 -21.31
N VAL A 37 -2.16 -10.10 -21.90
CA VAL A 37 -2.29 -8.75 -21.34
C VAL A 37 -3.01 -8.80 -19.99
N ARG A 38 -4.08 -9.60 -19.88
CA ARG A 38 -4.81 -9.80 -18.64
C ARG A 38 -3.89 -10.36 -17.55
N TRP A 39 -3.08 -11.36 -17.87
CA TRP A 39 -2.14 -11.96 -16.94
C TRP A 39 -1.11 -10.93 -16.44
N PHE A 40 -0.50 -10.14 -17.33
CA PHE A 40 0.45 -9.10 -16.94
C PHE A 40 -0.20 -8.06 -16.02
N ARG A 41 -1.43 -7.63 -16.33
CA ARG A 41 -2.18 -6.68 -15.49
C ARG A 41 -2.49 -7.27 -14.12
N MET A 42 -3.00 -8.49 -14.06
CA MET A 42 -3.32 -9.17 -12.80
C MET A 42 -2.07 -9.36 -11.94
N ARG A 43 -0.96 -9.75 -12.56
CA ARG A 43 0.34 -9.90 -11.89
C ARG A 43 0.85 -8.56 -11.34
N ALA A 44 0.76 -7.49 -12.14
CA ALA A 44 1.15 -6.16 -11.68
C ALA A 44 0.28 -5.66 -10.52
N SER A 45 -1.05 -5.89 -10.58
CA SER A 45 -1.96 -5.60 -9.48
C SER A 45 -1.63 -6.39 -8.22
N LEU A 46 -1.33 -7.69 -8.34
CA LEU A 46 -0.91 -8.52 -7.22
C LEU A 46 0.36 -7.96 -6.57
N HIS A 47 1.40 -7.64 -7.36
CA HIS A 47 2.63 -7.05 -6.83
C HIS A 47 2.39 -5.74 -6.09
N ARG A 48 1.54 -4.84 -6.65
CA ARG A 48 1.16 -3.60 -5.97
C ARG A 48 0.43 -3.86 -4.65
N MET A 49 -0.53 -4.79 -4.64
CA MET A 49 -1.25 -5.14 -3.42
C MET A 49 -0.30 -5.69 -2.34
N HIS A 50 0.70 -6.51 -2.72
CA HIS A 50 1.73 -6.96 -1.79
C HIS A 50 2.57 -5.81 -1.22
N GLU A 51 3.02 -4.90 -2.07
CA GLU A 51 3.74 -3.70 -1.63
C GLU A 51 2.91 -2.85 -0.67
N GLU A 52 1.63 -2.62 -0.98
CA GLU A 52 0.70 -1.87 -0.11
C GLU A 52 0.52 -2.56 1.26
N LEU A 53 0.45 -3.89 1.31
CA LEU A 53 0.38 -4.64 2.57
C LEU A 53 1.66 -4.50 3.39
N GLU A 54 2.83 -4.54 2.75
CA GLU A 54 4.13 -4.34 3.41
C GLU A 54 4.26 -2.93 3.99
N ILE A 55 3.89 -1.91 3.21
CA ILE A 55 3.87 -0.51 3.64
C ILE A 55 2.95 -0.36 4.86
N LEU A 56 1.72 -0.85 4.77
CA LEU A 56 0.74 -0.74 5.84
C LEU A 56 1.23 -1.43 7.13
N ASN A 57 1.89 -2.58 7.01
CA ASN A 57 2.49 -3.28 8.14
C ASN A 57 3.55 -2.42 8.84
N GLU A 58 4.47 -1.81 8.07
CA GLU A 58 5.49 -0.93 8.64
C GLU A 58 4.90 0.37 9.23
N GLU A 59 3.84 0.91 8.64
CA GLU A 59 3.11 2.05 9.19
C GLU A 59 2.47 1.73 10.55
N PHE A 60 1.85 0.55 10.71
CA PHE A 60 1.34 0.09 12.00
C PHE A 60 2.45 0.00 13.05
N LYS A 61 3.58 -0.64 12.71
CA LYS A 61 4.73 -0.75 13.61
C LYS A 61 5.28 0.62 13.98
N ARG A 62 5.43 1.53 13.00
CA ARG A 62 5.90 2.91 13.23
C ARG A 62 4.95 3.66 14.15
N THR A 63 3.64 3.53 13.96
CA THR A 63 2.61 4.19 14.77
C THR A 63 2.67 3.72 16.22
N LEU A 64 2.80 2.41 16.44
CA LEU A 64 2.97 1.84 17.79
C LEU A 64 4.23 2.34 18.49
N ARG A 65 5.37 2.37 17.78
CA ARG A 65 6.61 2.93 18.31
C ARG A 65 6.45 4.40 18.69
N SER A 66 5.82 5.21 17.83
CA SER A 66 5.57 6.63 18.08
C SER A 66 4.72 6.84 19.33
N PHE A 67 3.58 6.16 19.47
CA PHE A 67 2.73 6.31 20.65
C PHE A 67 3.41 5.87 21.93
N SER A 68 4.14 4.75 21.89
CA SER A 68 4.92 4.27 23.02
C SER A 68 6.00 5.29 23.43
N LYS A 69 6.65 5.90 22.43
CA LYS A 69 7.66 6.94 22.67
C LYS A 69 7.06 8.20 23.29
N TYR A 70 5.93 8.68 22.78
CA TYR A 70 5.24 9.83 23.34
C TYR A 70 4.75 9.56 24.77
N GLN A 71 4.19 8.38 25.03
CA GLN A 71 3.83 7.99 26.39
C GLN A 71 5.02 8.06 27.35
N GLU A 72 6.18 7.55 26.94
CA GLU A 72 7.42 7.60 27.72
C GLU A 72 7.88 9.06 27.97
N ILE A 73 7.89 9.90 26.94
CA ILE A 73 8.29 11.31 27.02
C ILE A 73 7.38 12.06 28.00
N TRP A 74 6.07 11.89 27.88
CA TRP A 74 5.10 12.53 28.75
C TRP A 74 5.20 12.04 30.20
N ARG A 75 5.49 10.75 30.44
CA ARG A 75 5.77 10.25 31.80
C ARG A 75 7.03 10.88 32.38
N LYS A 76 8.10 10.98 31.60
CA LYS A 76 9.35 11.63 32.02
C LYS A 76 9.12 13.10 32.37
N MET A 77 8.29 13.79 31.59
CA MET A 77 7.91 15.19 31.86
C MET A 77 7.03 15.33 33.10
N GLY A 78 6.13 14.37 33.37
CA GLY A 78 5.34 14.35 34.61
C GLY A 78 6.17 14.11 35.88
N ASN A 79 7.30 13.41 35.74
CA ASN A 79 8.26 13.15 36.82
C ASN A 79 9.26 14.30 37.05
N SER A 80 9.33 15.31 36.17
CA SER A 80 10.30 16.38 36.34
C SER A 80 9.82 17.43 37.33
N THR A 81 10.66 17.72 38.33
CA THR A 81 10.38 18.70 39.39
C THR A 81 10.57 20.15 38.93
N SER A 82 11.10 20.37 37.72
CA SER A 82 11.38 21.71 37.17
C SER A 82 10.15 22.43 36.62
N GLN A 83 8.99 21.79 36.65
CA GLN A 83 7.76 22.29 36.04
C GLN A 83 6.77 22.78 37.11
N GLY A 84 5.97 23.81 36.78
CA GLY A 84 4.98 24.37 37.71
C GLY A 84 3.89 23.36 38.15
N PRO A 85 3.16 23.64 39.24
CA PRO A 85 2.29 22.67 39.93
C PRO A 85 1.19 22.03 39.05
N GLY A 86 0.74 22.71 37.99
CA GLY A 86 -0.26 22.17 37.05
C GLY A 86 0.28 21.34 35.89
N SER A 87 1.60 21.36 35.66
CA SER A 87 2.22 20.70 34.50
C SER A 87 2.31 19.18 34.65
N SER A 88 2.63 18.71 35.86
CA SER A 88 2.78 17.27 36.14
C SER A 88 1.48 16.48 35.91
N PRO A 89 0.31 16.87 36.47
CA PRO A 89 -0.95 16.18 36.21
C PRO A 89 -1.34 16.17 34.72
N TYR A 90 -1.08 17.26 33.99
CA TYR A 90 -1.33 17.33 32.56
C TYR A 90 -0.45 16.36 31.77
N ALA A 91 0.85 16.30 32.08
CA ALA A 91 1.78 15.38 31.44
C ALA A 91 1.37 13.92 31.66
N TYR A 92 0.93 13.56 32.87
CA TYR A 92 0.38 12.22 33.13
C TYR A 92 -0.89 11.92 32.33
N ARG A 93 -1.79 12.89 32.20
CA ARG A 93 -2.99 12.75 31.35
C ARG A 93 -2.60 12.48 29.89
N GLN A 94 -1.61 13.20 29.36
CA GLN A 94 -1.10 12.97 28.00
C GLN A 94 -0.47 11.58 27.86
N ALA A 95 0.35 11.16 28.83
CA ALA A 95 0.91 9.81 28.84
C ALA A 95 -0.17 8.72 28.83
N ALA A 96 -1.23 8.89 29.62
CA ALA A 96 -2.36 7.97 29.64
C ALA A 96 -3.09 7.95 28.28
N MET A 97 -3.27 9.11 27.64
CA MET A 97 -3.87 9.21 26.30
C MET A 97 -3.07 8.42 25.27
N TYR A 98 -1.75 8.63 25.18
CA TYR A 98 -0.90 7.89 24.24
C TYR A 98 -0.85 6.39 24.53
N GLY A 99 -0.93 5.99 25.81
CA GLY A 99 -1.09 4.58 26.18
C GLY A 99 -2.37 3.96 25.61
N ARG A 100 -3.50 4.69 25.66
CA ARG A 100 -4.76 4.24 25.03
C ARG A 100 -4.65 4.14 23.51
N PHE A 101 -4.02 5.12 22.86
CA PHE A 101 -3.81 5.07 21.42
C PHE A 101 -2.94 3.89 20.99
N SER A 102 -1.88 3.58 21.75
CA SER A 102 -1.05 2.40 21.52
C SER A 102 -1.87 1.10 21.62
N ALA A 103 -2.72 0.97 22.64
CA ALA A 103 -3.60 -0.19 22.79
C ALA A 103 -4.62 -0.32 21.64
N MET A 104 -5.25 0.79 21.24
CA MET A 104 -6.18 0.81 20.10
C MET A 104 -5.49 0.42 18.80
N ALA A 105 -4.32 1.00 18.50
CA ALA A 105 -3.54 0.68 17.33
C ALA A 105 -3.09 -0.80 17.31
N SER A 106 -2.72 -1.34 18.48
CA SER A 106 -2.33 -2.76 18.62
C SER A 106 -3.51 -3.68 18.31
N SER A 107 -4.70 -3.35 18.82
CA SER A 107 -5.92 -4.10 18.54
C SER A 107 -6.32 -4.03 17.07
N ALA A 108 -6.21 -2.86 16.44
CA ALA A 108 -6.49 -2.68 15.02
C ALA A 108 -5.52 -3.49 14.15
N TYR A 109 -4.23 -3.44 14.48
CA TYR A 109 -3.19 -4.20 13.78
C TYR A 109 -3.40 -5.72 13.93
N ALA A 110 -3.71 -6.20 15.13
CA ALA A 110 -4.02 -7.61 15.37
C ALA A 110 -5.28 -8.07 14.60
N LYS A 111 -6.28 -7.21 14.45
CA LYS A 111 -7.47 -7.50 13.63
C LYS A 111 -7.10 -7.56 12.15
N ALA A 112 -6.29 -6.62 11.66
CA ALA A 112 -5.84 -6.60 10.27
C ALA A 112 -5.08 -7.89 9.92
N LEU A 113 -4.15 -8.32 10.78
CA LEU A 113 -3.36 -9.53 10.58
C LEU A 113 -4.21 -10.83 10.51
N LYS A 114 -5.35 -10.86 11.20
CA LYS A 114 -6.30 -11.99 11.13
C LYS A 114 -7.12 -12.01 9.84
N CYS A 115 -7.32 -10.85 9.22
CA CYS A 115 -8.15 -10.68 8.03
C CYS A 115 -7.34 -10.81 6.73
N THR A 116 -6.01 -10.70 6.80
CA THR A 116 -5.13 -10.90 5.66
C THR A 116 -4.94 -12.40 5.39
N PRO A 117 -5.28 -12.91 4.20
CA PRO A 117 -4.96 -14.29 3.82
C PRO A 117 -3.44 -14.49 3.87
N SER A 118 -3.00 -15.69 4.27
CA SER A 118 -1.58 -15.97 4.41
C SER A 118 -0.88 -15.81 3.06
N GLN A 119 0.26 -15.11 3.02
CA GLN A 119 1.02 -14.93 1.77
C GLN A 119 1.57 -16.25 1.18
N VAL A 120 1.48 -17.35 1.93
CA VAL A 120 1.92 -18.69 1.53
C VAL A 120 0.94 -19.36 0.56
N GLU A 121 -0.33 -18.92 0.50
CA GLU A 121 -1.35 -19.52 -0.37
C GLU A 121 -1.42 -18.91 -1.78
N LEU A 122 -0.59 -17.89 -2.08
CA LEU A 122 -0.63 -17.14 -3.35
C LEU A 122 0.63 -17.32 -4.21
N ALA A 123 1.56 -18.20 -3.81
CA ALA A 123 2.78 -18.55 -4.54
C ALA A 123 2.66 -19.94 -5.20
#